data_AF-A0A1W1DS41-F1
#
_entry.id   AF-A0A1W1DS41-F1
#
_cell.length_a   1.000
_cell.length_b   1.000
_cell.length_c   1.000
_cell.angle_alpha   90.00
_cell.angle_beta   90.00
_cell.angle_gamma   90.00
#
_symmetry.space_group_name_H-M   'P 1'
#
loop_
_entity.id
_entity.type
_entity.pdbx_description
1 polymer ?
#
loop_
_entity_poly.entity_id
_entity_poly.type
_entity_poly.pdbx_seq_one_letter_code
_entity_poly.pdbx_strand_id
1 'polypeptide(L)'
;MISSMGAGGRLDPTKITISHMDKTENCALAREMRKQLRRIKSSLKFPVVHSTELQIKALPHQEITAIDTAPTGRPRAVNGAISYMPNIFGLMMAGHIIQTLLKS
;
A
#
# COMPACT_ATOMS: atom_id res chain seq x y z
N MET A 1 -15.31 2.51 -7.74
CA MET A 1 -14.62 2.60 -6.44
C MET A 1 -13.30 1.81 -6.53
N ILE A 2 -12.17 2.40 -6.14
CA ILE A 2 -10.82 1.80 -6.17
C ILE A 2 -10.10 2.13 -4.85
N SER A 3 -9.15 1.30 -4.42
CA SER A 3 -8.33 1.51 -3.21
C SER A 3 -6.83 1.42 -3.49
N SER A 4 -5.99 1.92 -2.57
CA SER A 4 -4.52 1.90 -2.67
C SER A 4 -3.92 1.01 -1.59
N MET A 5 -3.02 0.11 -1.98
CA MET A 5 -2.27 -0.77 -1.07
C MET A 5 -0.93 -0.13 -0.66
N GLY A 6 -0.09 -0.88 0.06
CA GLY A 6 1.16 -0.37 0.61
C GLY A 6 2.21 -0.06 -0.48
N ALA A 7 2.61 1.21 -0.55
CA ALA A 7 3.69 1.71 -1.42
C ALA A 7 5.08 1.75 -0.74
N GLY A 8 5.15 1.47 0.57
CA GLY A 8 6.41 1.48 1.32
C GLY A 8 7.32 0.30 0.95
N GLY A 9 8.64 0.52 1.00
CA GLY A 9 9.64 -0.50 0.67
C GLY A 9 9.60 -0.97 -0.79
N ARG A 10 9.19 -0.08 -1.71
CA ARG A 10 9.12 -0.31 -3.16
C ARG A 10 10.00 0.70 -3.88
N LEU A 11 10.66 0.29 -4.96
CA LEU A 11 11.51 1.16 -5.77
C LEU A 11 11.14 1.13 -7.25
N ASP A 12 10.62 0.01 -7.75
CA ASP A 12 10.40 -0.20 -9.18
C ASP A 12 8.97 0.19 -9.59
N PRO A 13 8.78 1.33 -10.29
CA PRO A 13 7.45 1.77 -10.71
C PRO A 13 6.83 0.89 -11.79
N THR A 14 7.62 0.10 -12.52
CA THR A 14 7.12 -0.78 -13.60
C THR A 14 6.32 -1.96 -13.04
N LYS A 15 6.46 -2.25 -11.74
CA LYS A 15 5.75 -3.33 -11.04
C LYS A 15 4.43 -2.89 -10.42
N ILE A 16 4.05 -1.61 -10.60
CA ILE A 16 2.77 -1.10 -10.12
C ILE A 16 1.67 -1.57 -11.07
N THR A 17 0.61 -2.14 -10.50
CA THR A 17 -0.51 -2.66 -11.27
C THR A 17 -1.83 -2.43 -10.57
N ILE A 18 -2.91 -2.46 -11.35
CA ILE A 18 -4.29 -2.43 -10.86
C ILE A 18 -4.86 -3.84 -11.03
N SER A 19 -5.20 -4.49 -9.93
CA SER A 19 -5.89 -5.79 -9.96
C SER A 19 -6.96 -5.84 -8.88
N HIS A 20 -7.69 -6.96 -8.80
CA HIS A 20 -8.61 -7.17 -7.69
C HIS A 20 -7.85 -7.41 -6.37
N MET A 21 -8.50 -7.06 -5.25
CA MET A 21 -7.96 -7.23 -3.89
C MET A 21 -7.55 -8.69 -3.61
N ASP A 22 -8.28 -9.67 -4.11
CA ASP A 22 -7.97 -11.11 -3.96
C ASP A 22 -6.69 -11.56 -4.69
N LYS A 23 -6.30 -10.85 -5.76
CA LYS A 23 -5.11 -11.15 -6.60
C LYS A 23 -3.84 -10.41 -6.18
N THR A 24 -3.91 -9.61 -5.12
CA THR A 24 -2.74 -8.83 -4.68
C THR A 24 -1.69 -9.71 -4.00
N GLU A 25 -0.43 -9.50 -4.37
CA GLU A 25 0.73 -10.27 -3.90
C GLU A 25 1.78 -9.36 -3.25
N ASN A 26 2.70 -9.97 -2.51
CA ASN A 26 3.88 -9.32 -1.92
C ASN A 26 3.63 -8.05 -1.07
N CYS A 27 2.40 -7.78 -0.64
CA CYS A 27 2.00 -6.59 0.11
C CYS A 27 1.41 -6.97 1.47
N ALA A 28 2.09 -6.59 2.57
CA ALA A 28 1.65 -6.88 3.93
C ALA A 28 0.29 -6.22 4.28
N LEU A 29 0.08 -4.97 3.82
CA LEU A 29 -1.19 -4.27 4.01
C LEU A 29 -2.33 -4.99 3.28
N ALA A 30 -2.12 -5.36 2.02
CA ALA A 30 -3.14 -6.07 1.25
C ALA A 30 -3.50 -7.43 1.88
N ARG A 31 -2.51 -8.15 2.42
CA ARG A 31 -2.73 -9.39 3.17
C ARG A 31 -3.63 -9.18 4.39
N GLU A 32 -3.36 -8.15 5.19
CA GLU A 32 -4.17 -7.86 6.37
C GLU A 32 -5.58 -7.38 5.98
N MET A 33 -5.69 -6.53 4.95
CA MET A 33 -6.99 -6.11 4.43
C MET A 33 -7.82 -7.29 3.92
N ARG A 34 -7.22 -8.24 3.18
CA ARG A 34 -7.92 -9.48 2.77
C ARG A 34 -8.43 -10.27 3.97
N LYS A 35 -7.63 -10.39 5.03
CA LYS A 35 -8.02 -11.09 6.27
C LYS A 35 -9.21 -10.42 6.94
N GLN A 36 -9.18 -9.09 7.09
CA GLN A 36 -10.26 -8.32 7.70
C GLN A 36 -11.54 -8.36 6.86
N LEU A 37 -11.43 -8.18 5.54
CA LEU A 37 -12.57 -8.22 4.62
C LEU A 37 -13.25 -9.60 4.60
N ARG A 38 -12.47 -10.68 4.64
CA ARG A 38 -13.02 -12.04 4.77
C ARG A 38 -13.74 -12.24 6.11
N ARG A 39 -13.22 -11.67 7.21
CA ARG A 39 -13.86 -11.76 8.53
C ARG A 39 -15.25 -11.13 8.55
N ILE A 40 -15.41 -9.99 7.88
CA ILE A 40 -16.71 -9.31 7.76
C ILE A 40 -17.55 -9.81 6.57
N LYS A 41 -17.14 -10.90 5.91
CA LYS A 41 -17.81 -11.50 4.74
C LYS A 41 -18.01 -10.53 3.57
N SER A 42 -17.08 -9.60 3.38
CA SER A 42 -17.10 -8.63 2.28
C SER A 42 -16.46 -9.18 1.00
N SER A 43 -16.87 -8.63 -0.14
CA SER A 43 -16.31 -8.97 -1.45
C SER A 43 -14.87 -8.47 -1.59
N LEU A 44 -14.01 -9.28 -2.21
CA LEU A 44 -12.64 -8.92 -2.60
C LEU A 44 -12.55 -8.54 -4.10
N LYS A 45 -13.67 -8.54 -4.82
CA LYS A 45 -13.73 -8.27 -6.27
C LYS A 45 -13.89 -6.78 -6.54
N PHE A 46 -12.96 -5.98 -6.02
CA PHE A 46 -12.86 -4.56 -6.32
C PHE A 46 -11.42 -4.21 -6.70
N PRO A 47 -11.23 -3.23 -7.61
CA PRO A 47 -9.90 -2.86 -8.08
C PRO A 47 -9.10 -2.19 -6.97
N VAL A 48 -7.81 -2.50 -6.93
CA VAL A 48 -6.83 -1.87 -6.04
C VAL A 48 -5.51 -1.65 -6.77
N VAL A 49 -4.85 -0.53 -6.47
CA VAL A 49 -3.46 -0.28 -6.89
C VAL A 49 -2.52 -0.95 -5.90
N HIS A 50 -1.58 -1.74 -6.41
CA HIS A 50 -0.53 -2.37 -5.62
C HIS A 50 0.75 -2.55 -6.46
N SER A 51 1.83 -3.00 -5.82
CA SER A 51 3.07 -3.36 -6.51
C SER A 51 3.38 -4.84 -6.29
N THR A 52 3.73 -5.54 -7.37
CA THR A 52 4.15 -6.95 -7.39
C THR A 52 5.59 -7.16 -6.96
N GLU A 53 6.35 -6.07 -6.79
CA GLU A 53 7.72 -6.11 -6.25
C GLU A 53 7.74 -6.82 -4.88
N LEU A 54 8.88 -7.34 -4.45
CA LEU A 54 9.04 -7.81 -3.07
C LEU A 54 9.38 -6.62 -2.16
N GLN A 55 8.81 -6.56 -0.96
CA GLN A 55 8.94 -5.37 -0.12
C GLN A 55 10.31 -5.38 0.53
N ILE A 56 11.05 -4.28 0.41
CA ILE A 56 12.27 -4.06 1.21
C ILE A 56 11.83 -4.06 2.67
N LYS A 57 12.38 -5.01 3.44
CA LYS A 57 12.03 -5.15 4.85
C LYS A 57 12.37 -3.87 5.59
N ALA A 58 11.50 -3.49 6.51
CA ALA A 58 11.77 -2.38 7.41
C ALA A 58 13.10 -2.58 8.11
N LEU A 59 13.81 -1.48 8.35
CA LEU A 59 14.97 -1.51 9.22
C LEU A 59 14.53 -1.98 10.62
N PRO A 60 15.46 -2.61 11.39
CA PRO A 60 15.19 -2.98 12.77
C PRO A 60 14.64 -1.80 13.55
N HIS A 61 13.84 -2.10 14.58
CA HIS A 61 13.31 -1.10 15.48
C HIS A 61 14.49 -0.36 16.12
N GLN A 62 14.76 0.85 15.66
CA GLN A 62 15.61 1.77 16.40
C GLN A 62 14.78 2.33 17.53
N GLU A 63 15.32 2.26 18.74
CA GLU A 63 14.79 3.02 19.86
C GLU A 63 14.79 4.49 19.46
N ILE A 64 13.64 5.14 19.60
CA ILE A 64 13.55 6.59 19.44
C ILE A 64 14.27 7.14 20.67
N THR A 65 15.59 7.36 20.58
CA THR A 65 16.32 8.13 21.59
C THR A 65 15.67 9.50 21.61
N ALA A 66 15.13 9.86 22.77
CA ALA A 66 14.37 11.07 23.02
C ALA A 66 15.00 12.30 22.33
N ILE A 67 14.39 12.72 21.23
CA ILE A 67 14.48 14.09 20.76
C ILE A 67 13.17 14.70 21.25
N ASP A 68 13.25 15.73 22.10
CA ASP A 68 12.26 16.30 23.03
C ASP A 68 10.89 16.76 22.47
N THR A 69 10.42 16.22 21.34
CA THR A 69 9.15 16.61 20.71
C THR A 69 8.26 15.46 20.25
N ALA A 70 8.70 14.19 20.35
CA ALA A 70 7.89 13.04 19.96
C ALA A 70 7.19 12.40 21.18
N PRO A 71 5.87 12.15 21.16
CA PRO A 71 5.20 11.45 22.24
C PRO A 71 5.80 10.04 22.41
N THR A 72 5.98 9.63 23.67
CA THR A 72 6.51 8.32 24.07
C THR A 72 5.61 7.20 23.51
N GLY A 73 5.96 6.72 22.31
CA GLY A 73 5.24 5.66 21.60
C GLY A 73 6.07 4.38 21.50
N ARG A 74 5.39 3.25 21.30
CA ARG A 74 6.06 1.97 20.98
C ARG A 74 7.04 2.19 19.82
N PRO A 75 8.24 1.58 19.85
CA PRO A 75 9.17 1.68 18.75
C PRO A 75 8.44 1.25 17.48
N ARG A 76 8.52 2.08 16.43
CA ARG A 76 7.88 1.80 15.15
C ARG A 76 8.97 1.43 14.17
N ALA A 77 8.85 0.27 13.53
CA ALA A 77 9.66 -0.04 12.37
C ALA A 77 9.47 1.07 11.31
N VAL A 78 10.58 1.68 10.89
CA VAL A 78 10.55 2.71 9.85
C VAL A 78 10.38 1.99 8.52
N ASN A 79 9.14 1.94 8.03
CA ASN A 79 8.85 1.56 6.65
C ASN A 79 9.21 2.76 5.75
N GLY A 80 10.44 2.78 5.24
CA GLY A 80 10.85 3.79 4.26
C GLY A 80 9.98 3.73 3.01
N ALA A 81 9.56 4.88 2.51
CA ALA A 81 8.92 5.02 1.21
C ALA A 81 9.72 6.03 0.38
N ILE A 82 10.02 5.68 -0.87
CA ILE A 82 10.66 6.62 -1.78
C ILE A 82 9.63 7.64 -2.27
N SER A 83 10.03 8.92 -2.38
CA SER A 83 9.12 10.07 -2.53
C SER A 83 8.13 9.95 -3.70
N TYR A 84 8.56 9.36 -4.83
CA TYR A 84 7.73 9.24 -6.01
C TYR A 84 6.70 8.09 -5.94
N MET A 85 6.92 7.08 -5.11
CA MET A 85 6.11 5.85 -5.16
C MET A 85 4.65 6.09 -4.74
N PRO A 86 4.35 6.77 -3.61
CA PRO A 86 2.97 7.10 -3.24
C PRO A 86 2.26 7.94 -4.31
N ASN A 87 2.99 8.87 -4.95
CA ASN A 87 2.43 9.73 -6.00
C ASN A 87 2.03 8.92 -7.23
N ILE A 88 2.87 7.99 -7.69
CA ILE A 88 2.54 7.12 -8.83
C ILE A 88 1.31 6.26 -8.51
N PHE A 89 1.20 5.73 -7.29
CA PHE A 89 0.00 4.98 -6.86
C PHE A 89 -1.27 5.83 -6.97
N GLY A 90 -1.21 7.09 -6.49
CA GLY A 90 -2.29 8.05 -6.60
C GLY A 90 -2.69 8.37 -8.05
N LEU A 91 -1.69 8.62 -8.90
CA LEU A 91 -1.91 8.91 -10.32
C LEU A 91 -2.50 7.71 -11.07
N MET A 92 -2.05 6.49 -10.76
CA MET A 92 -2.62 5.26 -11.31
C MET A 92 -4.09 5.09 -10.93
N MET A 93 -4.45 5.36 -9.66
CA MET A 93 -5.85 5.35 -9.23
C MET A 93 -6.68 6.39 -9.98
N ALA A 94 -6.19 7.63 -10.06
CA ALA A 94 -6.90 8.71 -10.74
C ALA A 94 -7.15 8.39 -12.22
N GLY A 95 -6.12 7.91 -12.93
CA GLY A 95 -6.22 7.48 -14.32
C GLY A 95 -7.22 6.35 -14.51
N HIS A 96 -7.29 5.40 -13.58
CA HIS A 96 -8.28 4.32 -13.61
C HIS A 96 -9.71 4.82 -13.41
N ILE A 97 -9.93 5.72 -12.44
CA ILE A 97 -11.24 6.32 -12.17
C ILE A 97 -11.73 7.07 -13.41
N ILE A 98 -10.90 7.95 -13.98
CA ILE A 98 -11.25 8.76 -15.15
C ILE A 98 -11.61 7.85 -16.34
N GLN A 99 -10.78 6.85 -16.65
CA GLN A 99 -11.07 5.91 -17.74
C GLN A 99 -12.35 5.11 -17.52
N THR A 100 -12.66 4.75 -16.27
CA THR A 100 -13.90 4.04 -15.95
C THR A 100 -15.12 4.93 -16.18
N LEU A 101 -15.06 6.20 -15.75
CA LEU A 101 -16.12 7.17 -15.96
C LEU A 101 -16.36 7.46 -17.45
N LEU A 102 -15.29 7.54 -18.26
CA LEU A 102 -15.40 7.78 -19.71
C LEU A 102 -15.97 6.59 -20.49
N LYS A 103 -15.90 5.37 -19.93
CA LYS A 103 -16.44 4.14 -20.54
C LYS A 103 -17.84 3.78 -20.04
N SER A 104 -18.36 4.52 -19.06
CA SER A 104 -19.71 4.33 -18.49
C SER A 104 -20.71 5.11 -19.30
#